data_AF-A0A940ZBF8-F1
#
_entry.id   AF-A0A940ZBF8-F1
#
_cell.length_a   1.000
_cell.length_b   1.000
_cell.length_c   1.000
_cell.angle_alpha   90.00
_cell.angle_beta   90.00
_cell.angle_gamma   90.00
#
_symmetry.space_group_name_H-M   'P 1'
#
loop_
_entity.id
_entity.type
_entity.pdbx_description
1 polymer ?
#
loop_
_entity_poly.entity_id
_entity_poly.type
_entity_poly.pdbx_seq_one_letter_code
_entity_poly.pdbx_strand_id
1 'polypeptide(L)'
;MEQSLQESQKELRFLSSQLLTAQENERKWIAQELHDSIGQTLAAVKFSLERKISQMDLQKAPPGMLLENVLSLIQNGIDETRTIMMNLRPSILDDLGILATINWFCREFQRIYSHLQIHRDIRVEEKDIPNRLKIVIFRILQEGMNNISKHSRGNTVFLSLGKTPQTIELEIRDNGLGFSL
;
A
#
# COMPACT_ATOMS: atom_id res chain seq x y z
N MET A 1 -26.98 12.90 -33.74
CA MET A 1 -25.53 13.11 -33.48
C MET A 1 -25.26 13.23 -31.97
N GLU A 2 -25.97 14.09 -31.23
CA GLU A 2 -25.83 14.17 -29.75
C GLU A 2 -26.20 12.88 -28.99
N GLN A 3 -27.27 12.17 -29.39
CA GLN A 3 -27.64 10.89 -28.75
C GLN A 3 -26.56 9.81 -28.94
N SER A 4 -26.04 9.64 -30.15
CA SER A 4 -24.94 8.71 -30.44
C SER A 4 -23.66 9.06 -29.66
N LEU A 5 -23.37 10.36 -29.49
CA LEU A 5 -22.25 10.81 -28.67
C LEU A 5 -22.47 10.50 -27.18
N GLN A 6 -23.68 10.71 -26.66
CA GLN A 6 -24.02 10.38 -25.26
C GLN A 6 -24.01 8.87 -25.01
N GLU A 7 -24.49 8.05 -25.95
CA GLU A 7 -24.43 6.59 -25.86
C GLU A 7 -22.99 6.09 -25.88
N SER A 8 -22.17 6.58 -26.80
CA SER A 8 -20.74 6.25 -26.86
C SER A 8 -20.00 6.68 -25.59
N GLN A 9 -20.31 7.86 -25.02
CA GLN A 9 -19.73 8.29 -23.75
C GLN A 9 -20.16 7.40 -22.57
N LYS A 10 -21.42 6.96 -22.53
CA LYS A 10 -21.91 6.03 -21.49
C LYS A 10 -21.22 4.67 -21.62
N GLU A 11 -21.09 4.17 -22.84
CA GLU A 11 -20.42 2.89 -23.12
C GLU A 11 -18.94 2.96 -22.75
N LEU A 12 -18.24 4.05 -23.10
CA LEU A 12 -16.86 4.28 -22.70
C LEU A 12 -16.69 4.31 -21.18
N ARG A 13 -17.57 5.02 -20.45
CA ARG A 13 -17.54 5.06 -18.98
C ARG A 13 -17.80 3.68 -18.37
N PHE A 14 -18.72 2.92 -18.95
CA PHE A 14 -19.04 1.57 -18.51
C PHE A 14 -17.87 0.61 -18.71
N LEU A 15 -17.27 0.59 -19.91
CA LEU A 15 -16.08 -0.22 -20.19
C LEU A 15 -14.90 0.18 -19.30
N SER A 16 -14.67 1.48 -19.11
CA SER A 16 -13.61 1.99 -18.22
C SER A 16 -13.82 1.53 -16.78
N SER A 17 -15.05 1.59 -16.27
CA SER A 17 -15.38 1.06 -14.93
C SER A 17 -15.15 -0.44 -14.81
N GLN A 18 -15.48 -1.22 -15.85
CA GLN A 18 -15.21 -2.65 -15.85
C GLN A 18 -13.72 -2.96 -15.87
N LEU A 19 -12.94 -2.23 -16.69
CA LEU A 19 -11.50 -2.40 -16.76
C LEU A 19 -10.81 -2.09 -15.44
N LEU A 20 -11.21 -0.99 -14.77
CA LEU A 20 -10.71 -0.66 -13.43
C LEU A 20 -11.06 -1.76 -12.41
N THR A 21 -12.28 -2.30 -12.47
CA THR A 21 -12.71 -3.39 -11.59
C THR A 21 -11.90 -4.66 -11.84
N ALA A 22 -11.68 -5.02 -13.10
CA ALA A 22 -10.87 -6.16 -13.49
C ALA A 22 -9.42 -6.00 -13.00
N GLN A 23 -8.85 -4.81 -13.16
CA GLN A 23 -7.51 -4.50 -12.69
C GLN A 23 -7.40 -4.61 -11.16
N GLU A 24 -8.40 -4.16 -10.40
CA GLU A 24 -8.41 -4.31 -8.94
C GLU A 24 -8.52 -5.78 -8.50
N ASN A 25 -9.31 -6.57 -9.21
CA ASN A 25 -9.42 -8.01 -8.96
C ASN A 25 -8.11 -8.74 -9.26
N GLU A 26 -7.44 -8.38 -10.36
CA GLU A 26 -6.13 -8.93 -10.71
C GLU A 26 -5.08 -8.54 -9.66
N ARG A 27 -5.03 -7.28 -9.24
CA ARG A 27 -4.13 -6.85 -8.15
C ARG A 27 -4.39 -7.60 -6.85
N LYS A 28 -5.65 -7.85 -6.51
CA LYS A 28 -6.04 -8.68 -5.35
C LYS A 28 -5.47 -10.09 -5.51
N TRP A 29 -5.71 -10.71 -6.65
CA TRP A 29 -5.28 -12.08 -6.93
C TRP A 29 -3.75 -12.20 -6.88
N ILE A 30 -3.00 -11.30 -7.53
CA ILE A 30 -1.53 -11.31 -7.51
C ILE A 30 -1.00 -11.11 -6.08
N ALA A 31 -1.56 -10.16 -5.31
CA ALA A 31 -1.14 -9.92 -3.94
C ALA A 31 -1.33 -11.16 -3.06
N GLN A 32 -2.44 -11.88 -3.25
CA GLN A 32 -2.74 -13.11 -2.53
C GLN A 32 -1.81 -14.26 -2.95
N GLU A 33 -1.59 -14.44 -4.25
CA GLU A 33 -0.69 -15.48 -4.77
C GLU A 33 0.75 -15.27 -4.29
N LEU A 34 1.23 -14.02 -4.26
CA LEU A 34 2.54 -13.68 -3.72
C LEU A 34 2.64 -13.94 -2.21
N HIS A 35 1.55 -13.71 -1.46
CA HIS A 35 1.50 -13.99 -0.03
C HIS A 35 1.64 -15.49 0.23
N ASP A 36 0.80 -16.27 -0.46
CA ASP A 36 0.69 -17.70 -0.26
C ASP A 36 1.91 -18.48 -0.81
N SER A 37 2.57 -17.96 -1.85
CA SER A 37 3.78 -18.60 -2.42
C SER A 37 5.07 -18.06 -1.79
N ILE A 38 5.50 -16.87 -2.21
CA ILE A 38 6.82 -16.31 -1.90
C ILE A 38 6.91 -15.89 -0.43
N GLY A 39 5.87 -15.23 0.08
CA GLY A 39 5.82 -14.76 1.47
C GLY A 39 5.96 -15.91 2.47
N GLN A 40 5.15 -16.95 2.31
CA GLN A 40 5.21 -18.16 3.16
C GLN A 40 6.53 -18.92 2.99
N THR A 41 7.02 -19.07 1.76
CA THR A 41 8.29 -19.78 1.51
C THR A 41 9.46 -19.11 2.22
N LEU A 42 9.61 -17.80 2.09
CA LEU A 42 10.69 -17.06 2.75
C LEU A 42 10.57 -17.11 4.28
N ALA A 43 9.36 -17.03 4.82
CA ALA A 43 9.13 -17.20 6.27
C ALA A 43 9.55 -18.60 6.75
N ALA A 44 9.20 -19.66 6.00
CA ALA A 44 9.57 -21.03 6.34
C ALA A 44 11.09 -21.25 6.29
N VAL A 45 11.78 -20.67 5.30
CA VAL A 45 13.25 -20.73 5.21
C VAL A 45 13.89 -20.00 6.40
N LYS A 46 13.40 -18.80 6.74
CA LYS A 46 13.86 -18.04 7.92
C LYS A 46 13.72 -18.86 9.20
N PHE A 47 12.52 -19.39 9.47
CA PHE A 47 12.26 -20.21 10.65
C PHE A 47 13.14 -21.46 10.72
N SER A 48 13.35 -22.13 9.59
CA SER A 48 14.21 -23.32 9.51
C SER A 48 15.67 -23.01 9.85
N LEU A 49 16.17 -21.86 9.39
CA LEU A 49 17.52 -21.39 9.70
C LEU A 49 17.67 -20.95 11.16
N GLU A 50 16.73 -20.17 11.69
CA GLU A 50 16.72 -19.75 13.11
C GLU A 50 16.70 -20.97 14.05
N ARG A 51 15.90 -21.99 13.71
CA ARG A 51 15.88 -23.26 14.45
C ARG A 51 17.22 -23.99 14.37
N LYS A 52 17.89 -23.98 13.21
CA LYS A 52 19.20 -24.64 13.07
C LYS A 52 20.28 -23.91 13.86
N ILE A 53 20.26 -22.58 13.87
CA ILE A 53 21.18 -21.73 14.63
C ILE A 53 21.00 -21.95 16.13
N SER A 54 19.76 -21.97 16.63
CA SER A 54 19.50 -22.19 18.07
C SER A 54 19.90 -23.59 18.57
N GLN A 55 20.11 -24.55 17.67
CA GLN A 55 20.60 -25.91 17.97
C GLN A 55 22.12 -26.07 17.78
N MET A 56 22.82 -25.05 17.29
CA MET A 56 24.27 -25.10 17.12
C MET A 56 25.01 -24.81 18.43
N ASP A 57 26.02 -25.61 18.72
CA ASP A 57 26.96 -25.36 19.81
C ASP A 57 27.89 -24.20 19.38
N LEU A 58 27.61 -22.99 19.88
CA LEU A 58 28.29 -21.75 19.52
C LEU A 58 29.82 -21.79 19.76
N GLN A 59 30.30 -22.74 20.57
CA GLN A 59 31.74 -22.92 20.83
C GLN A 59 32.49 -23.71 19.74
N LYS A 60 31.77 -24.42 18.85
CA LYS A 60 32.37 -25.25 17.77
C LYS A 60 32.04 -24.76 16.36
N ALA A 61 31.21 -23.74 16.23
CA ALA A 61 30.78 -23.22 14.93
C ALA A 61 31.86 -22.28 14.32
N PRO A 62 32.09 -22.32 12.99
CA PRO A 62 32.86 -21.27 12.30
C PRO A 62 32.25 -19.89 12.55
N PRO A 63 33.02 -18.79 12.49
CA PRO A 63 32.56 -17.46 12.87
C PRO A 63 31.22 -17.10 12.21
N GLY A 64 30.21 -16.80 13.02
CA GLY A 64 28.78 -16.69 12.69
C GLY A 64 28.36 -15.63 11.65
N MET A 65 29.29 -14.98 10.95
CA MET A 65 28.99 -13.94 9.96
C MET A 65 28.19 -14.47 8.75
N LEU A 66 28.38 -15.72 8.32
CA LEU A 66 27.74 -16.19 7.09
C LEU A 66 26.23 -16.45 7.25
N LEU A 67 25.80 -17.02 8.40
CA LEU A 67 24.38 -17.34 8.64
C LEU A 67 23.55 -16.12 9.03
N GLU A 68 24.12 -15.19 9.81
CA GLU A 68 23.46 -13.92 10.12
C GLU A 68 23.22 -13.10 8.85
N ASN A 69 24.18 -13.09 7.92
CA ASN A 69 24.02 -12.46 6.61
C ASN A 69 22.91 -13.12 5.78
N VAL A 70 22.82 -14.46 5.78
CA VAL A 70 21.75 -15.19 5.09
C VAL A 70 20.38 -14.88 5.69
N LEU A 71 20.27 -14.85 7.02
CA LEU A 71 19.04 -14.44 7.70
C LEU A 71 18.64 -13.00 7.34
N SER A 72 19.61 -12.08 7.29
CA SER A 72 19.36 -10.70 6.88
C SER A 72 18.88 -10.61 5.44
N LEU A 73 19.47 -11.37 4.51
CA LEU A 73 19.04 -11.40 3.10
C LEU A 73 17.62 -11.95 2.95
N ILE A 74 17.27 -13.01 3.69
CA ILE A 74 15.91 -13.55 3.68
C ILE A 74 14.92 -12.54 4.27
N GLN A 75 15.29 -11.88 5.38
CA GLN A 75 14.46 -10.84 5.98
C GLN A 75 14.21 -9.70 5.01
N ASN A 76 15.25 -9.23 4.30
CA ASN A 76 15.10 -8.22 3.25
C ASN A 76 14.15 -8.69 2.15
N GLY A 77 14.28 -9.94 1.68
CA GLY A 77 13.37 -10.50 0.67
C GLY A 77 11.92 -10.60 1.16
N ILE A 78 11.69 -10.93 2.44
CA ILE A 78 10.34 -10.91 3.06
C ILE A 78 9.77 -9.50 3.03
N ASP A 79 10.58 -8.51 3.41
CA ASP A 79 10.14 -7.12 3.50
C ASP A 79 9.90 -6.50 2.12
N GLU A 80 10.72 -6.85 1.11
CA GLU A 80 10.49 -6.50 -0.29
C GLU A 80 9.20 -7.14 -0.84
N THR A 81 9.00 -8.44 -0.59
CA THR A 81 7.78 -9.14 -1.03
C THR A 81 6.54 -8.52 -0.39
N ARG A 82 6.59 -8.22 0.92
CA ARG A 82 5.52 -7.49 1.61
C ARG A 82 5.27 -6.14 0.98
N THR A 83 6.32 -5.38 0.69
CA THR A 83 6.22 -4.08 0.03
C THR A 83 5.53 -4.19 -1.33
N ILE A 84 5.88 -5.20 -2.14
CA ILE A 84 5.23 -5.46 -3.44
C ILE A 84 3.75 -5.78 -3.26
N MET A 85 3.41 -6.71 -2.35
CA MET A 85 2.02 -7.07 -2.05
C MET A 85 1.21 -5.86 -1.60
N MET A 86 1.79 -5.01 -0.75
CA MET A 86 1.17 -3.78 -0.25
C MET A 86 0.93 -2.76 -1.37
N ASN A 87 1.86 -2.63 -2.31
CA ASN A 87 1.71 -1.77 -3.49
C ASN A 87 0.60 -2.29 -4.41
N LEU A 88 0.49 -3.62 -4.56
CA LEU A 88 -0.57 -4.26 -5.33
C LEU A 88 -1.93 -4.03 -4.66
N ARG A 89 -2.13 -4.53 -3.44
CA ARG A 89 -3.35 -4.33 -2.65
C ARG A 89 -3.10 -4.69 -1.19
N PRO A 90 -3.18 -3.75 -0.23
CA PRO A 90 -2.99 -4.08 1.18
C PRO A 90 -4.17 -4.90 1.69
N SER A 91 -3.90 -6.11 2.20
CA SER A 91 -4.91 -6.99 2.81
C SER A 91 -5.63 -6.35 4.00
N ILE A 92 -4.95 -5.43 4.70
CA ILE A 92 -5.51 -4.60 5.77
C ILE A 92 -6.79 -3.88 5.32
N LEU A 93 -6.94 -3.56 4.03
CA LEU A 93 -8.14 -2.93 3.49
C LEU A 93 -9.35 -3.87 3.52
N ASP A 94 -9.13 -5.15 3.25
CA ASP A 94 -10.18 -6.17 3.32
C ASP A 94 -10.48 -6.58 4.76
N ASP A 95 -9.42 -6.74 5.58
CA ASP A 95 -9.54 -7.31 6.92
C ASP A 95 -9.97 -6.29 7.97
N LEU A 96 -9.44 -5.06 7.90
CA LEU A 96 -9.58 -4.03 8.93
C LEU A 96 -10.23 -2.73 8.42
N GLY A 97 -10.40 -2.59 7.10
CA GLY A 97 -11.05 -1.44 6.49
C GLY A 97 -10.12 -0.27 6.14
N ILE A 98 -10.71 0.79 5.59
CA ILE A 98 -9.96 1.90 4.98
C ILE A 98 -9.25 2.76 6.03
N LEU A 99 -9.86 3.03 7.19
CA LEU A 99 -9.24 3.88 8.20
C LEU A 99 -7.97 3.23 8.79
N ALA A 100 -8.01 1.92 9.05
CA ALA A 100 -6.84 1.16 9.47
C ALA A 100 -5.76 1.15 8.38
N THR A 101 -6.18 0.98 7.12
CA THR A 101 -5.27 0.97 5.96
C THR A 101 -4.56 2.30 5.77
N ILE A 102 -5.26 3.43 5.85
CA ILE A 102 -4.66 4.77 5.76
C ILE A 102 -3.64 4.97 6.87
N ASN A 103 -4.01 4.62 8.11
CA ASN A 103 -3.12 4.78 9.25
C ASN A 103 -1.85 3.95 9.13
N TRP A 104 -1.98 2.72 8.66
CA TRP A 104 -0.87 1.85 8.37
C TRP A 104 -0.01 2.40 7.22
N PHE A 105 -0.62 2.78 6.10
CA PHE A 105 0.08 3.28 4.91
C PHE A 105 0.90 4.53 5.22
N CYS A 106 0.34 5.51 5.95
CA CYS A 106 1.10 6.70 6.34
C CYS A 106 2.32 6.37 7.21
N ARG A 107 2.22 5.39 8.12
CA ARG A 107 3.36 4.97 8.95
C ARG A 107 4.47 4.36 8.10
N GLU A 108 4.13 3.46 7.19
CA GLU A 108 5.12 2.85 6.29
C GLU A 108 5.73 3.86 5.33
N PHE A 109 4.90 4.76 4.79
CA PHE A 109 5.38 5.83 3.92
C PHE A 109 6.37 6.73 4.64
N GLN A 110 6.08 7.13 5.89
CA GLN A 110 6.99 7.94 6.69
C GLN A 110 8.26 7.17 7.11
N ARG A 111 8.18 5.83 7.27
CA ARG A 111 9.36 4.99 7.51
C ARG A 111 10.31 4.99 6.31
N ILE A 112 9.78 4.94 5.09
CA ILE A 112 10.56 4.96 3.85
C ILE A 112 11.09 6.37 3.55
N TYR A 113 10.22 7.38 3.69
CA TYR A 113 10.53 8.77 3.41
C TYR A 113 10.64 9.55 4.73
N SER A 114 11.67 9.24 5.51
CA SER A 114 11.88 9.78 6.86
C SER A 114 12.03 11.31 6.95
N HIS A 115 12.28 11.97 5.81
CA HIS A 115 12.34 13.42 5.69
C HIS A 115 10.96 14.08 5.56
N LEU A 116 9.89 13.31 5.33
CA LEU A 116 8.52 13.79 5.22
C LEU A 116 7.80 13.64 6.57
N GLN A 117 7.10 14.69 7.00
CA GLN A 117 6.16 14.63 8.12
C GLN A 117 4.72 14.56 7.59
N ILE A 118 3.93 13.62 8.12
CA ILE A 118 2.54 13.44 7.70
C ILE A 118 1.60 13.83 8.84
N HIS A 119 0.84 14.91 8.64
CA HIS A 119 -0.28 15.30 9.48
C HIS A 119 -1.58 14.70 8.95
N ARG A 120 -2.41 14.18 9.85
CA ARG A 120 -3.67 13.51 9.50
C ARG A 120 -4.83 14.12 10.26
N ASP A 121 -5.92 14.40 9.56
CA ASP A 121 -7.19 14.85 10.12
C ASP A 121 -8.33 14.01 9.53
N ILE A 122 -8.70 12.94 10.25
CA ILE A 122 -9.73 11.99 9.81
C ILE A 122 -10.98 12.24 10.64
N ARG A 123 -12.05 12.70 9.98
CA ARG A 123 -13.35 13.07 10.56
C ARG A 123 -14.48 12.30 9.91
N VAL A 124 -14.34 10.98 9.83
CA VAL A 124 -15.33 10.06 9.28
C VAL A 124 -15.21 8.71 9.97
N GLU A 125 -16.30 7.97 10.10
CA GLU A 125 -16.28 6.59 10.59
C GLU A 125 -16.22 5.58 9.44
N GLU A 126 -15.68 4.39 9.70
CA GLU A 126 -15.57 3.33 8.68
C GLU A 126 -16.93 2.96 8.06
N LYS A 127 -18.00 2.99 8.86
CA LYS A 127 -19.37 2.68 8.44
C LYS A 127 -19.95 3.71 7.47
N ASP A 128 -19.42 4.92 7.47
CA ASP A 128 -19.88 6.00 6.61
C ASP A 128 -19.32 5.89 5.18
N ILE A 129 -18.30 5.07 4.97
CA ILE A 129 -17.63 4.91 3.68
C ILE A 129 -18.15 3.65 2.99
N PRO A 130 -18.90 3.78 1.88
CA PRO A 130 -19.35 2.63 1.10
C PRO A 130 -18.18 1.75 0.69
N ASN A 131 -18.34 0.42 0.77
CA ASN A 131 -17.28 -0.54 0.44
C ASN A 131 -16.64 -0.30 -0.95
N ARG A 132 -17.46 0.07 -1.95
CA ARG A 132 -16.97 0.41 -3.30
C ARG A 132 -16.01 1.61 -3.33
N LEU A 133 -16.16 2.56 -2.41
CA LEU A 133 -15.32 3.76 -2.36
C LEU A 133 -14.03 3.55 -1.58
N LYS A 134 -13.96 2.55 -0.70
CA LYS A 134 -12.77 2.28 0.13
C LYS A 134 -11.51 2.08 -0.73
N ILE A 135 -11.60 1.22 -1.73
CA ILE A 135 -10.47 0.99 -2.65
C ILE A 135 -10.15 2.22 -3.49
N VAL A 136 -11.17 2.94 -3.96
CA VAL A 136 -10.98 4.16 -4.76
C VAL A 136 -10.24 5.24 -3.96
N ILE A 137 -10.68 5.51 -2.73
CA ILE A 137 -10.03 6.43 -1.78
C ILE A 137 -8.58 6.02 -1.57
N PHE A 138 -8.35 4.71 -1.35
CA PHE A 138 -6.99 4.22 -1.15
C PHE A 138 -6.10 4.39 -2.38
N ARG A 139 -6.61 4.17 -3.60
CA ARG A 139 -5.86 4.40 -4.84
C ARG A 139 -5.50 5.86 -5.05
N ILE A 140 -6.42 6.77 -4.77
CA ILE A 140 -6.16 8.21 -4.82
C ILE A 140 -5.08 8.59 -3.80
N LEU A 141 -5.16 8.04 -2.58
CA LEU A 141 -4.14 8.25 -1.56
C LEU A 141 -2.76 7.74 -2.00
N GLN A 142 -2.68 6.51 -2.51
CA GLN A 142 -1.42 5.93 -2.98
C GLN A 142 -0.78 6.80 -4.07
N GLU A 143 -1.58 7.18 -5.07
CA GLU A 143 -1.08 7.96 -6.21
C GLU A 143 -0.69 9.38 -5.79
N GLY A 144 -1.51 10.05 -4.97
CA GLY A 144 -1.19 11.37 -4.43
C GLY A 144 0.13 11.37 -3.64
N MET A 145 0.32 10.38 -2.77
CA MET A 145 1.53 10.25 -1.96
C MET A 145 2.76 9.89 -2.79
N ASN A 146 2.61 9.04 -3.82
CA ASN A 146 3.65 8.72 -4.79
C ASN A 146 4.09 9.95 -5.60
N ASN A 147 3.15 10.80 -5.98
CA ASN A 147 3.46 12.06 -6.66
C ASN A 147 4.20 13.03 -5.75
N ILE A 148 3.81 13.13 -4.48
CA ILE A 148 4.52 13.94 -3.49
C ILE A 148 5.97 13.46 -3.32
N SER A 149 6.22 12.17 -3.09
CA SER A 149 7.58 11.67 -2.88
C SER A 149 8.49 11.89 -4.09
N LYS A 150 7.94 11.89 -5.30
CA LYS A 150 8.70 12.09 -6.54
C LYS A 150 8.91 13.55 -6.91
N HIS A 151 7.93 14.41 -6.63
CA HIS A 151 7.85 15.74 -7.27
C HIS A 151 7.76 16.92 -6.32
N SER A 152 7.24 16.75 -5.10
CA SER A 152 6.95 17.87 -4.19
C SER A 152 8.19 18.69 -3.82
N ARG A 153 9.29 18.01 -3.49
CA ARG A 153 10.46 18.60 -2.79
C ARG A 153 10.13 19.28 -1.45
N GLY A 154 8.89 19.17 -0.98
CA GLY A 154 8.45 19.57 0.35
C GLY A 154 8.88 18.57 1.41
N ASN A 155 8.59 18.90 2.66
CA ASN A 155 8.88 18.08 3.84
C ASN A 155 7.64 17.77 4.68
N THR A 156 6.47 18.27 4.30
CA THR A 156 5.24 18.16 5.08
C THR A 156 4.07 17.81 4.18
N VAL A 157 3.26 16.85 4.61
CA VAL A 157 2.01 16.43 3.98
C VAL A 157 0.86 16.53 4.96
N PHE A 158 -0.26 17.09 4.50
CA PHE A 158 -1.53 17.15 5.20
C PHE A 158 -2.52 16.24 4.49
N LEU A 159 -2.99 15.23 5.20
CA LEU A 159 -4.01 14.30 4.75
C LEU A 159 -5.28 14.54 5.54
N SER A 160 -6.39 14.89 4.88
CA SER A 160 -7.70 14.94 5.52
C SER A 160 -8.68 13.98 4.86
N LEU A 161 -9.52 13.35 5.68
CA LEU A 161 -10.61 12.51 5.20
C LEU A 161 -11.85 12.80 6.03
N GLY A 162 -12.86 13.40 5.40
CA GLY A 162 -14.08 13.84 6.07
C GLY A 162 -15.33 13.38 5.34
N LYS A 163 -16.46 13.53 6.01
CA LYS A 163 -17.79 13.33 5.45
C LYS A 163 -18.59 14.63 5.52
N THR A 164 -19.22 14.99 4.42
CA THR A 164 -20.29 15.99 4.38
C THR A 164 -21.65 15.26 4.28
N PRO A 165 -22.79 15.96 4.40
CA PRO A 165 -24.10 15.32 4.25
C PRO A 165 -24.30 14.56 2.93
N GLN A 166 -23.61 14.94 1.85
CA GLN A 166 -23.76 14.31 0.53
C GLN A 166 -22.51 13.61 0.00
N THR A 167 -21.32 13.87 0.54
CA THR A 167 -20.05 13.41 -0.05
C THR A 167 -19.05 12.93 0.98
N ILE A 168 -18.08 12.13 0.51
CA ILE A 168 -16.83 11.87 1.21
C ILE A 168 -15.75 12.74 0.56
N GLU A 169 -14.99 13.46 1.37
CA GLU A 169 -13.95 14.38 0.94
C GLU A 169 -12.59 13.84 1.39
N LEU A 170 -11.72 13.54 0.43
CA LEU A 170 -10.32 13.20 0.64
C LEU A 170 -9.48 14.38 0.15
N GLU A 171 -8.66 14.95 1.02
CA GLU A 171 -7.70 15.99 0.68
C GLU A 171 -6.28 15.52 0.96
N ILE A 172 -5.39 15.74 -0.01
CA ILE A 172 -3.95 15.46 0.11
C ILE A 172 -3.23 16.73 -0.32
N ARG A 173 -2.51 17.36 0.60
CA ARG A 173 -1.83 18.63 0.37
C ARG A 173 -0.39 18.52 0.84
N ASP A 174 0.57 18.94 0.03
CA ASP A 174 1.96 19.08 0.42
C ASP A 174 2.41 20.55 0.46
N ASN A 175 3.56 20.81 1.05
CA ASN A 175 4.18 22.15 1.10
C ASN A 175 5.29 22.34 0.05
N GLY A 176 5.27 21.56 -1.02
CA GLY A 176 6.27 21.57 -2.07
C GLY A 176 6.12 22.68 -3.10
N LEU A 177 6.93 22.60 -4.15
CA LEU A 177 7.00 23.59 -5.23
C LEU A 177 5.86 23.47 -6.26
N GLY A 178 5.02 22.43 -6.15
CA GLY A 178 3.97 22.13 -7.11
C GLY A 178 4.51 21.72 -8.49
N PHE A 179 3.66 21.82 -9.51
CA PHE A 179 4.03 21.57 -10.91
C PHE A 179 4.22 22.91 -11.63
N SER A 180 5.33 23.07 -12.36
CA SER A 180 5.40 24.06 -13.43
C SER A 180 4.55 23.53 -14.58
N LEU A 181 3.33 24.07 -14.72
CA LEU A 181 2.43 23.80 -15.84
C LEU A 181 2.99 24.35 -17.15
#